data_AF-A0A1I5D5G2-F1
#
_entry.id   AF-A0A1I5D5G2-F1
#
_cell.length_a   1.000
_cell.length_b   1.000
_cell.length_c   1.000
_cell.angle_alpha   90.00
_cell.angle_beta   90.00
_cell.angle_gamma   90.00
#
_symmetry.space_group_name_H-M   'P 1'
#
loop_
_entity.id
_entity.type
_entity.pdbx_description
1 polymer ?
#
loop_
_entity_poly.entity_id
_entity_poly.type
_entity_poly.pdbx_seq_one_letter_code
_entity_poly.pdbx_strand_id
1 'polypeptide(L)'
;MYKISRIANKVFYYILGISLLLGIAVFGFGIFKNLYLLVGYSFVYLIIPLFTLSLLTLLISNFKKFGFLSGIKESSVNIFALMLCSALIYFLQSFAFEKSNRINVKVINKTELGISNITLIGRNAMTKIDTLAPDENETKIFKGKRINYKTENDYENEIRLLYYFDNKWRENKILSGFSRWRVIDKDWEIKIHSADSIELKQK
;
A
#
# COMPACT_ATOMS: atom_id res chain seq x y z
N MET A 1 4.31 -46.30 1.38
CA MET A 1 4.18 -45.10 0.51
C MET A 1 2.90 -44.31 0.75
N TYR A 2 1.72 -44.95 0.73
CA TYR A 2 0.43 -44.25 0.91
C TYR A 2 0.31 -43.47 2.23
N LYS A 3 0.78 -44.04 3.35
CA LYS A 3 0.80 -43.36 4.66
C LYS A 3 1.68 -42.10 4.66
N ILE A 4 2.87 -42.16 4.04
CA ILE A 4 3.82 -41.04 3.95
C ILE A 4 3.25 -39.91 3.08
N SER A 5 2.72 -40.25 1.90
CA SER A 5 2.05 -39.28 1.02
C SER A 5 0.85 -38.62 1.71
N ARG A 6 0.04 -39.38 2.43
CA ARG A 6 -1.09 -38.84 3.21
C ARG A 6 -0.64 -37.88 4.31
N ILE A 7 0.47 -38.19 4.99
CA ILE A 7 1.05 -37.29 6.00
C ILE A 7 1.59 -36.02 5.34
N ALA A 8 2.38 -36.15 4.25
CA ALA A 8 2.92 -35.02 3.51
C ALA A 8 1.81 -34.08 2.99
N ASN A 9 0.68 -34.64 2.53
CA ASN A 9 -0.45 -33.85 2.07
C ASN A 9 -1.10 -33.06 3.21
N LYS A 10 -1.30 -33.69 4.38
CA LYS A 10 -1.81 -32.99 5.57
C LYS A 10 -0.86 -31.88 6.00
N VAL A 11 0.43 -32.19 6.10
CA VAL A 11 1.49 -31.24 6.47
C VAL A 11 1.49 -30.06 5.50
N PHE A 12 1.42 -30.31 4.20
CA PHE A 12 1.31 -29.27 3.17
C PHE A 12 0.13 -28.32 3.43
N TYR A 13 -1.08 -28.84 3.63
CA TYR A 13 -2.25 -27.99 3.87
C TYR A 13 -2.22 -27.25 5.21
N TYR A 14 -1.63 -27.84 6.26
CA TYR A 14 -1.42 -27.12 7.53
C TYR A 14 -0.44 -25.96 7.35
N ILE A 15 0.68 -26.19 6.67
CA ILE A 15 1.65 -25.13 6.37
C ILE A 15 1.01 -24.05 5.48
N LEU A 16 0.17 -24.46 4.51
CA LEU A 16 -0.62 -23.55 3.67
C LEU A 16 -1.54 -22.65 4.49
N GLY A 17 -2.31 -23.22 5.41
CA GLY A 17 -3.19 -22.46 6.29
C GLY A 17 -2.42 -21.49 7.19
N ILE A 18 -1.33 -21.94 7.81
CA ILE A 18 -0.48 -21.09 8.67
C ILE A 18 0.13 -19.93 7.87
N SER A 19 0.63 -20.21 6.67
CA SER A 19 1.19 -19.20 5.76
C SER A 19 0.16 -18.11 5.42
N LEU A 20 -1.07 -18.52 5.06
CA LEU A 20 -2.15 -17.60 4.75
C LEU A 20 -2.54 -16.74 5.95
N LEU A 21 -2.70 -17.34 7.13
CA LEU A 21 -3.04 -16.63 8.37
C LEU A 21 -1.97 -15.60 8.74
N LEU A 22 -0.68 -15.95 8.61
CA LEU A 22 0.42 -15.03 8.84
C LEU A 22 0.40 -13.88 7.83
N GLY A 23 0.18 -14.16 6.55
CA GLY A 23 0.04 -13.13 5.52
C GLY A 23 -1.07 -12.12 5.84
N ILE A 24 -2.25 -12.61 6.25
CA ILE A 24 -3.38 -11.76 6.67
C ILE A 24 -3.04 -10.96 7.94
N ALA A 25 -2.43 -11.58 8.95
CA ALA A 25 -2.08 -10.90 10.20
C ALA A 25 -1.06 -9.77 9.98
N VAL A 26 -0.05 -10.01 9.13
CA VAL A 26 0.99 -9.04 8.80
C VAL A 26 0.45 -7.91 7.93
N PHE A 27 -0.19 -8.22 6.80
CA PHE A 27 -0.59 -7.21 5.82
C PHE A 27 -2.00 -6.65 6.06
N GLY A 28 -2.96 -7.49 6.46
CA GLY A 28 -4.35 -7.09 6.67
C GLY A 28 -4.56 -6.31 7.96
N PHE A 29 -3.99 -6.79 9.07
CA PHE A 29 -4.21 -6.22 10.40
C PHE A 29 -3.00 -5.46 10.97
N GLY A 30 -1.82 -5.60 10.37
CA GLY A 30 -0.61 -4.91 10.85
C GLY A 30 -0.15 -5.35 12.24
N ILE A 31 -0.59 -6.53 12.72
CA ILE A 31 -0.35 -7.04 14.09
C ILE A 31 1.15 -7.13 14.39
N PHE A 32 1.96 -7.46 13.38
CA PHE A 32 3.40 -7.66 13.51
C PHE A 32 4.24 -6.49 12.97
N LYS A 33 3.72 -5.26 12.95
CA LYS A 33 4.44 -4.09 12.39
C LYS A 33 5.87 -3.93 12.91
N ASN A 34 6.12 -4.21 14.19
CA ASN A 34 7.45 -4.10 14.80
C ASN A 34 8.29 -5.40 14.73
N LEU A 35 7.66 -6.51 14.35
CA LEU A 35 8.28 -7.84 14.26
C LEU A 35 8.43 -8.31 12.81
N TYR A 36 8.27 -7.40 11.84
CA TYR A 36 8.25 -7.73 10.42
C TYR A 36 9.51 -8.47 9.96
N LEU A 37 10.67 -8.13 10.52
CA LEU A 37 11.93 -8.83 10.26
C LEU A 37 11.85 -10.28 10.73
N LEU A 38 11.50 -10.51 12.01
CA LEU A 38 11.39 -11.85 12.58
C LEU A 38 10.40 -12.73 11.80
N VAL A 39 9.24 -12.17 11.45
CA VAL A 39 8.22 -12.89 10.68
C VAL A 39 8.70 -13.18 9.26
N GLY A 40 9.37 -12.22 8.62
CA GLY A 40 9.98 -12.40 7.30
C GLY A 40 11.06 -13.48 7.30
N TYR A 41 11.97 -13.45 8.27
CA TYR A 41 13.01 -14.48 8.46
C TYR A 41 12.39 -15.86 8.69
N SER A 42 11.39 -15.97 9.56
CA SER A 42 10.70 -17.24 9.80
C SER A 42 10.04 -17.78 8.53
N PHE A 43 9.49 -16.90 7.70
CA PHE A 43 8.87 -17.29 6.44
C PHE A 43 9.88 -17.86 5.44
N VAL A 44 11.02 -17.16 5.27
CA VAL A 44 12.08 -17.55 4.32
C VAL A 44 12.82 -18.81 4.76
N TYR A 45 13.18 -18.90 6.04
CA TYR A 45 14.07 -19.95 6.53
C TYR A 45 13.36 -21.19 7.11
N LEU A 46 12.06 -21.11 7.43
CA LEU A 46 11.29 -22.26 7.93
C LEU A 46 10.14 -22.65 7.01
N ILE A 47 9.25 -21.72 6.68
CA ILE A 47 7.99 -22.04 5.98
C ILE A 47 8.26 -22.46 4.53
N ILE A 48 9.09 -21.71 3.79
CA ILE A 48 9.42 -22.03 2.40
C ILE A 48 10.10 -23.41 2.26
N PRO A 49 11.14 -23.76 3.04
CA PRO A 49 11.74 -25.09 3.01
C PRO A 49 10.76 -26.23 3.33
N LEU A 50 9.82 -26.01 4.27
CA LEU A 50 8.82 -27.01 4.59
C LEU A 50 7.83 -27.23 3.43
N PHE A 51 7.42 -26.16 2.74
CA PHE A 51 6.62 -26.28 1.53
C PHE A 51 7.36 -27.08 0.46
N THR A 52 8.61 -26.72 0.14
CA THR A 52 9.37 -27.40 -0.93
C THR A 52 9.55 -28.88 -0.64
N LEU A 53 9.91 -29.25 0.60
CA LEU A 53 10.05 -30.65 1.01
C LEU A 53 8.73 -31.43 0.93
N SER A 54 7.62 -30.85 1.39
CA SER A 54 6.31 -31.51 1.34
C SER A 54 5.85 -31.74 -0.11
N LEU A 55 6.06 -30.75 -0.98
CA LEU A 55 5.67 -30.78 -2.39
C LEU A 55 6.53 -31.78 -3.18
N LEU A 56 7.83 -31.82 -2.91
CA LEU A 56 8.75 -32.79 -3.52
C LEU A 56 8.40 -34.23 -3.13
N THR A 57 8.06 -34.45 -1.86
CA THR A 57 7.61 -35.77 -1.36
C THR A 57 6.31 -36.22 -2.05
N LEU A 58 5.36 -35.29 -2.25
CA LEU A 58 4.11 -35.57 -2.98
C LEU A 58 4.36 -35.89 -4.45
N LEU A 59 5.18 -35.10 -5.14
CA LEU A 59 5.54 -35.31 -6.55
C LEU A 59 6.20 -36.68 -6.76
N ILE A 60 7.23 -37.01 -5.97
CA ILE A 60 7.92 -38.31 -6.08
C ILE A 60 6.94 -39.45 -5.82
N SER A 61 6.06 -39.33 -4.82
CA SER A 61 5.07 -40.36 -4.53
C SER A 61 4.06 -40.54 -5.68
N ASN A 62 3.63 -39.45 -6.29
CA ASN A 62 2.66 -39.48 -7.40
C ASN A 62 3.30 -40.01 -8.69
N PHE A 63 4.55 -39.61 -8.99
CA PHE A 63 5.30 -40.14 -10.15
C PHE A 63 5.52 -41.65 -10.03
N LYS A 64 5.88 -42.13 -8.84
CA LYS A 64 6.09 -43.56 -8.62
C LYS A 64 4.79 -44.37 -8.71
N LYS A 65 3.63 -43.77 -8.39
CA LYS A 65 2.34 -44.47 -8.40
C LYS A 65 1.65 -44.44 -9.77
N PHE A 66 1.70 -43.31 -10.48
CA PHE A 66 0.91 -43.06 -11.68
C PHE A 66 1.75 -42.85 -12.94
N GLY A 67 3.09 -42.90 -12.83
CA GLY A 67 4.00 -42.48 -13.89
C GLY A 67 4.16 -40.96 -13.93
N PHE A 68 5.10 -40.47 -14.74
CA PHE A 68 5.49 -39.06 -14.77
C PHE A 68 4.34 -38.13 -15.17
N LEU A 69 3.74 -38.33 -16.35
CA LEU A 69 2.68 -37.45 -16.88
C LEU A 69 1.44 -37.41 -15.99
N SER A 70 0.89 -38.58 -15.64
CA SER A 70 -0.29 -38.65 -14.78
C SER A 70 0.02 -38.19 -13.35
N GLY A 71 1.23 -38.42 -12.84
CA GLY A 71 1.63 -37.95 -11.52
C GLY A 71 1.77 -36.42 -11.43
N ILE A 72 2.11 -35.72 -12.52
CA ILE A 72 2.02 -34.25 -12.59
C ILE A 72 0.57 -33.81 -12.48
N LYS A 73 -0.33 -34.44 -13.24
CA LYS A 73 -1.77 -34.14 -13.22
C LYS A 73 -2.37 -34.31 -11.83
N GLU A 74 -2.05 -35.38 -11.12
CA GLU A 74 -2.52 -35.63 -9.76
C GLU A 74 -1.94 -34.64 -8.73
N SER A 75 -0.74 -34.12 -8.97
CA SER A 75 -0.10 -33.12 -8.08
C SER A 75 -0.54 -31.68 -8.38
N SER A 76 -1.25 -31.46 -9.48
CA SER A 76 -1.64 -30.11 -9.97
C SER A 76 -2.48 -29.33 -8.96
N VAL A 77 -3.33 -30.00 -8.18
CA VAL A 77 -4.20 -29.36 -7.18
C VAL A 77 -3.38 -28.69 -6.08
N ASN A 78 -2.32 -29.35 -5.58
CA ASN A 78 -1.44 -28.78 -4.56
C ASN A 78 -0.66 -27.57 -5.10
N ILE A 79 -0.17 -27.67 -6.33
CA ILE A 79 0.52 -26.57 -7.01
C ILE A 79 -0.44 -25.38 -7.19
N PHE A 80 -1.66 -25.65 -7.67
CA PHE A 80 -2.70 -24.64 -7.84
C PHE A 80 -3.06 -23.96 -6.52
N ALA A 81 -3.22 -24.72 -5.43
CA ALA A 81 -3.51 -24.17 -4.11
C ALA A 81 -2.39 -23.24 -3.60
N LEU A 82 -1.12 -23.61 -3.83
CA LEU A 82 0.03 -22.77 -3.50
C LEU A 82 0.04 -21.47 -4.33
N MET A 83 -0.24 -21.56 -5.63
CA MET A 83 -0.34 -20.40 -6.51
C MET A 83 -1.46 -19.45 -6.07
N LEU A 84 -2.64 -19.99 -5.76
CA LEU A 84 -3.78 -19.21 -5.29
C LEU A 84 -3.46 -18.49 -3.98
N CYS A 85 -2.86 -19.20 -3.02
CA CYS A 85 -2.45 -18.61 -1.75
C CYS A 85 -1.42 -17.49 -1.95
N SER A 86 -0.43 -17.69 -2.84
CA SER A 86 0.57 -16.68 -3.16
C SER A 86 -0.05 -15.44 -3.79
N ALA A 87 -1.00 -15.63 -4.71
CA ALA A 87 -1.74 -14.53 -5.35
C ALA A 87 -2.57 -13.75 -4.32
N LEU A 88 -3.22 -14.42 -3.36
CA LEU A 88 -3.97 -13.77 -2.29
C LEU A 88 -3.05 -12.95 -1.37
N ILE A 89 -1.91 -13.49 -0.97
CA ILE A 89 -0.92 -12.76 -0.17
C ILE A 89 -0.42 -11.53 -0.93
N TYR A 90 -0.11 -11.67 -2.23
CA TYR A 90 0.29 -10.56 -3.08
C TYR A 90 -0.79 -9.47 -3.17
N PHE A 91 -2.06 -9.86 -3.36
CA PHE A 91 -3.18 -8.93 -3.40
C PHE A 91 -3.34 -8.19 -2.06
N LEU A 92 -3.29 -8.91 -0.94
CA LEU A 92 -3.33 -8.33 0.40
C LEU A 92 -2.18 -7.35 0.65
N GLN A 93 -0.97 -7.74 0.24
CA GLN A 93 0.21 -6.89 0.33
C GLN A 93 0.04 -5.61 -0.50
N SER A 94 -0.41 -5.73 -1.76
CA SER A 94 -0.68 -4.59 -2.64
C SER A 94 -1.75 -3.66 -2.05
N PHE A 95 -2.85 -4.21 -1.56
CA PHE A 95 -3.90 -3.47 -0.89
C PHE A 95 -3.40 -2.75 0.37
N ALA A 96 -2.63 -3.44 1.21
CA ALA A 96 -2.02 -2.86 2.40
C ALA A 96 -1.05 -1.73 2.05
N PHE A 97 -0.26 -1.89 0.98
CA PHE A 97 0.61 -0.83 0.47
C PHE A 97 -0.20 0.37 0.00
N GLU A 98 -1.25 0.18 -0.79
CA GLU A 98 -2.09 1.27 -1.26
C GLU A 98 -2.76 2.00 -0.09
N LYS A 99 -3.31 1.26 0.88
CA LYS A 99 -3.90 1.82 2.10
C LYS A 99 -2.87 2.64 2.88
N SER A 100 -1.65 2.12 3.03
CA SER A 100 -0.58 2.82 3.73
C SER A 100 -0.08 4.06 2.99
N ASN A 101 -0.28 4.15 1.67
CA ASN A 101 0.17 5.28 0.86
C ASN A 101 -0.85 6.45 0.82
N ARG A 102 -2.01 6.29 1.46
CA ARG A 102 -3.06 7.30 1.52
C ARG A 102 -2.87 8.24 2.71
N ILE A 103 -3.11 9.52 2.48
CA ILE A 103 -3.13 10.58 3.47
C ILE A 103 -4.41 11.36 3.30
N ASN A 104 -5.10 11.65 4.39
CA ASN A 104 -6.23 12.56 4.34
C ASN A 104 -5.70 13.99 4.43
N VAL A 105 -6.00 14.78 3.40
CA VAL A 105 -5.65 16.20 3.36
C VAL A 105 -6.94 16.99 3.45
N LYS A 106 -7.18 17.59 4.61
CA LYS A 106 -8.29 18.52 4.84
C LYS A 106 -7.84 19.92 4.46
N VAL A 107 -8.53 20.55 3.52
CA VAL A 107 -8.32 21.94 3.12
C VAL A 107 -9.48 22.77 3.66
N ILE A 108 -9.17 23.88 4.31
CA ILE A 108 -10.14 24.80 4.92
C ILE A 108 -9.90 26.18 4.32
N ASN A 109 -10.93 26.78 3.73
CA ASN A 109 -10.88 28.16 3.28
C ASN A 109 -11.24 29.08 4.44
N LYS A 110 -10.32 29.96 4.84
CA LYS A 110 -10.55 31.02 5.84
C LYS A 110 -10.60 32.41 5.23
N THR A 111 -10.60 32.50 3.90
CA THR A 111 -10.73 33.76 3.18
C THR A 111 -12.21 34.11 2.99
N GLU A 112 -12.48 35.40 2.77
CA GLU A 112 -13.82 35.92 2.45
C GLU A 112 -14.26 35.58 1.01
N LEU A 113 -13.35 35.03 0.18
CA LEU A 113 -13.55 34.75 -1.23
C LEU A 113 -13.49 33.24 -1.53
N GLY A 114 -14.13 32.83 -2.62
CA GLY A 114 -14.02 31.45 -3.12
C GLY A 114 -12.63 31.17 -3.69
N ILE A 115 -12.06 30.02 -3.37
CA ILE A 115 -10.78 29.56 -3.92
C ILE A 115 -11.06 28.47 -4.96
N SER A 116 -10.38 28.50 -6.09
CA SER A 116 -10.55 27.47 -7.13
C SER A 116 -9.27 26.69 -7.39
N ASN A 117 -9.45 25.51 -7.97
CA ASN A 117 -8.39 24.67 -8.52
C ASN A 117 -7.22 24.46 -7.54
N ILE A 118 -7.56 24.11 -6.30
CA ILE A 118 -6.59 23.78 -5.26
C ILE A 118 -5.98 22.43 -5.64
N THR A 119 -4.74 22.46 -6.10
CA THR A 119 -4.05 21.28 -6.58
C THR A 119 -2.96 20.90 -5.61
N LEU A 120 -3.03 19.66 -5.11
CA LEU A 120 -1.99 18.98 -4.36
C LEU A 120 -1.22 18.11 -5.33
N ILE A 121 0.07 18.40 -5.52
CA ILE A 121 0.96 17.64 -6.38
C ILE A 121 2.01 16.98 -5.49
N GLY A 122 2.22 15.69 -5.68
CA GLY A 122 3.43 15.01 -5.24
C GLY A 122 3.96 14.12 -6.36
N ARG A 123 5.09 13.48 -6.08
CA ARG A 123 5.92 12.76 -7.06
C ARG A 123 5.17 11.91 -8.10
N ASN A 124 4.14 11.18 -7.70
CA ASN A 124 3.36 10.28 -8.57
C ASN A 124 1.84 10.43 -8.37
N ALA A 125 1.39 11.50 -7.72
CA ALA A 125 0.00 11.68 -7.38
C ALA A 125 -0.37 13.14 -7.47
N MET A 126 -1.46 13.41 -8.18
CA MET A 126 -2.09 14.72 -8.24
C MET A 126 -3.50 14.57 -7.69
N THR A 127 -3.91 15.53 -6.87
CA THR A 127 -5.26 15.62 -6.33
C THR A 127 -5.71 17.07 -6.46
N LYS A 128 -6.96 17.27 -6.82
CA LYS A 128 -7.51 18.59 -7.08
C LYS A 128 -8.85 18.77 -6.38
N ILE A 129 -9.08 19.98 -5.88
CA ILE A 129 -10.37 20.50 -5.43
C ILE A 129 -10.74 21.61 -6.41
N ASP A 130 -11.88 21.47 -7.07
CA ASP A 130 -12.30 22.38 -8.13
C ASP A 130 -12.64 23.76 -7.59
N THR A 131 -13.40 23.85 -6.50
CA THR A 131 -13.78 25.10 -5.86
C THR A 131 -14.07 24.87 -4.39
N LEU A 132 -13.70 25.82 -3.54
CA LEU A 132 -13.96 25.83 -2.11
C LEU A 132 -14.51 27.21 -1.72
N ALA A 133 -15.75 27.28 -1.27
CA ALA A 133 -16.39 28.54 -0.91
C ALA A 133 -15.80 29.13 0.39
N PRO A 134 -16.08 30.41 0.72
CA PRO A 134 -15.66 31.02 1.99
C PRO A 134 -16.12 30.18 3.20
N ASP A 135 -15.24 30.04 4.21
CA ASP A 135 -15.46 29.27 5.44
C ASP A 135 -15.78 27.76 5.29
N GLU A 136 -15.71 27.22 4.07
CA GLU A 136 -15.92 25.80 3.81
C GLU A 136 -14.64 24.97 3.98
N ASN A 137 -14.83 23.65 4.09
CA ASN A 137 -13.73 22.70 4.10
C ASN A 137 -14.05 21.47 3.27
N GLU A 138 -13.01 20.89 2.67
CA GLU A 138 -13.09 19.64 1.94
C GLU A 138 -11.91 18.74 2.31
N THR A 139 -12.15 17.43 2.38
CA THR A 139 -11.07 16.44 2.60
C THR A 139 -10.89 15.61 1.34
N LYS A 140 -9.66 15.60 0.79
CA LYS A 140 -9.28 14.71 -0.31
C LYS A 140 -8.25 13.70 0.15
N ILE A 141 -8.30 12.51 -0.44
CA ILE A 141 -7.32 11.45 -0.21
C ILE A 141 -6.14 11.67 -1.16
N PHE A 142 -4.98 12.01 -0.61
CA PHE A 142 -3.74 12.14 -1.34
C PHE A 142 -2.93 10.83 -1.30
N LYS A 143 -2.56 10.28 -2.45
CA LYS A 143 -1.85 8.99 -2.58
C LYS A 143 -0.32 9.17 -2.72
N GLY A 144 0.33 9.84 -1.77
CA GLY A 144 1.74 10.24 -1.88
C GLY A 144 2.59 10.08 -0.62
N LYS A 145 2.18 9.25 0.35
CA LYS A 145 2.86 9.11 1.65
C LYS A 145 4.27 8.52 1.59
N ARG A 146 4.52 7.62 0.65
CA ARG A 146 5.80 6.91 0.62
C ARG A 146 6.87 7.69 -0.13
N ILE A 147 7.84 8.16 0.64
CA ILE A 147 9.11 8.69 0.18
C ILE A 147 10.04 7.51 -0.12
N ASN A 148 10.64 7.52 -1.31
CA ASN A 148 11.70 6.62 -1.71
C ASN A 148 13.06 7.24 -1.37
N TYR A 149 13.47 7.12 -0.10
CA TYR A 149 14.74 7.64 0.43
C TYR A 149 16.02 7.20 -0.33
N LYS A 150 15.92 6.32 -1.33
CA LYS A 150 17.04 5.94 -2.20
C LYS A 150 17.40 7.03 -3.23
N THR A 151 16.53 7.98 -3.49
CA THR A 151 16.80 9.10 -4.41
C THR A 151 16.93 10.40 -3.61
N GLU A 152 18.03 11.15 -3.76
CA GLU A 152 18.30 12.41 -3.02
C GLU A 152 17.34 13.57 -3.39
N ASN A 153 16.33 13.32 -4.23
CA ASN A 153 15.43 14.32 -4.81
C ASN A 153 13.96 14.14 -4.34
N ASP A 154 13.77 13.69 -3.11
CA ASP A 154 12.57 12.95 -2.67
C ASP A 154 11.42 13.77 -2.07
N TYR A 155 11.32 15.00 -2.54
CA TYR A 155 10.98 16.10 -1.65
C TYR A 155 9.99 17.09 -2.32
N GLU A 156 9.63 16.84 -3.57
CA GLU A 156 8.74 17.63 -4.42
C GLU A 156 7.25 17.40 -4.13
N ASN A 157 6.77 17.84 -2.96
CA ASN A 157 5.34 18.08 -2.77
C ASN A 157 5.06 19.57 -2.94
N GLU A 158 4.01 19.92 -3.68
CA GLU A 158 3.64 21.30 -4.03
C GLU A 158 2.12 21.48 -3.87
N ILE A 159 1.73 22.65 -3.37
CA ILE A 159 0.34 23.11 -3.44
C ILE A 159 0.25 24.31 -4.36
N ARG A 160 -0.61 24.19 -5.38
CA ARG A 160 -0.95 25.30 -6.29
C ARG A 160 -2.37 25.75 -6.03
N LEU A 161 -2.57 27.06 -5.92
CA LEU A 161 -3.88 27.67 -5.77
C LEU A 161 -4.15 28.64 -6.91
N LEU A 162 -5.41 28.67 -7.37
CA LEU A 162 -5.90 29.73 -8.24
C LEU A 162 -6.89 30.61 -7.48
N TYR A 163 -6.47 31.85 -7.26
CA TYR A 163 -7.26 32.86 -6.58
C TYR A 163 -8.03 33.74 -7.55
N TYR A 164 -9.25 34.09 -7.14
CA TYR A 164 -9.98 35.21 -7.70
C TYR A 164 -9.70 36.43 -6.84
N PHE A 165 -9.08 37.45 -7.44
CA PHE A 165 -8.97 38.77 -6.84
C PHE A 165 -9.97 39.70 -7.53
N ASP A 166 -10.61 40.55 -6.76
CA ASP A 166 -11.36 41.67 -7.34
C ASP A 166 -10.37 42.52 -8.17
N ASN A 167 -10.71 42.72 -9.44
CA ASN A 167 -9.96 43.54 -10.41
C ASN A 167 -8.62 42.98 -10.94
N LYS A 168 -8.30 41.68 -10.78
CA LYS A 168 -7.17 41.04 -11.49
C LYS A 168 -7.59 39.75 -12.21
N TRP A 169 -6.99 39.49 -13.38
CA TRP A 169 -7.09 38.18 -14.04
C TRP A 169 -6.35 37.12 -13.22
N ARG A 170 -6.90 35.90 -13.19
CA ARG A 170 -6.51 34.74 -12.37
C ARG A 170 -4.99 34.66 -12.09
N GLU A 171 -4.60 34.67 -10.82
CA GLU A 171 -3.20 34.45 -10.40
C GLU A 171 -3.01 33.00 -9.94
N ASN A 172 -2.04 32.30 -10.57
CA ASN A 172 -1.58 30.99 -10.12
C ASN A 172 -0.41 31.21 -9.15
N LYS A 173 -0.61 30.88 -7.87
CA LYS A 173 0.43 31.03 -6.86
C LYS A 173 0.84 29.70 -6.26
N ILE A 174 2.16 29.50 -6.18
CA ILE A 174 2.79 28.46 -5.37
C ILE A 174 2.88 29.02 -3.97
N LEU A 175 2.20 28.40 -3.01
CA LEU A 175 2.16 28.90 -1.64
C LEU A 175 3.52 28.77 -0.95
N SER A 176 4.02 29.90 -0.43
CA SER A 176 5.21 29.92 0.40
C SER A 176 4.97 29.13 1.69
N GLY A 177 5.85 28.19 2.03
CA GLY A 177 5.70 27.27 3.16
C GLY A 177 5.56 25.78 2.78
N PHE A 178 5.32 25.47 1.51
CA PHE A 178 5.69 24.18 0.91
C PHE A 178 7.13 24.28 0.43
N SER A 179 8.08 24.04 1.34
CA SER A 179 9.44 23.75 0.91
C SER A 179 9.38 22.55 -0.01
N ARG A 180 10.10 22.60 -1.14
CA ARG A 180 10.42 21.47 -2.04
C ARG A 180 11.12 20.29 -1.33
N TRP A 181 11.07 20.22 0.01
CA TRP A 181 11.76 19.33 0.95
C TRP A 181 10.90 18.87 2.14
N ARG A 182 9.57 19.04 2.09
CA ARG A 182 8.70 18.60 3.20
C ARG A 182 8.19 17.18 2.99
N VAL A 183 8.56 16.29 3.90
CA VAL A 183 8.08 14.91 3.97
C VAL A 183 6.63 14.88 4.47
N ILE A 184 5.76 14.20 3.72
CA ILE A 184 4.34 14.02 4.05
C ILE A 184 4.13 12.58 4.52
N ASP A 185 4.04 12.37 5.82
CA ASP A 185 3.90 11.03 6.42
C ASP A 185 2.71 10.91 7.39
N LYS A 186 1.87 11.95 7.47
CA LYS A 186 0.73 12.06 8.38
C LYS A 186 -0.44 12.79 7.74
N ASP A 187 -1.63 12.62 8.31
CA ASP A 187 -2.83 13.34 7.88
C ASP A 187 -2.65 14.84 8.11
N TRP A 188 -3.17 15.65 7.20
CA TRP A 188 -2.92 17.07 7.15
C TRP A 188 -4.19 17.89 7.22
N GLU A 189 -4.06 19.04 7.86
CA GLU A 189 -5.04 20.12 7.82
C GLU A 189 -4.34 21.38 7.30
N ILE A 190 -4.77 21.85 6.14
CA ILE A 190 -4.32 23.08 5.50
C ILE A 190 -5.41 24.12 5.68
N LYS A 191 -5.11 25.21 6.36
CA LYS A 191 -5.99 26.37 6.43
C LYS A 191 -5.43 27.47 5.55
N ILE A 192 -6.27 28.02 4.69
CA ILE A 192 -5.89 29.04 3.74
C ILE A 192 -6.43 30.37 4.23
N HIS A 193 -5.54 31.26 4.66
CA HIS A 193 -5.89 32.56 5.25
C HIS A 193 -5.81 33.71 4.24
N SER A 194 -4.94 33.59 3.25
CA SER A 194 -4.85 34.54 2.13
C SER A 194 -4.07 33.92 0.97
N ALA A 195 -3.96 34.66 -0.14
CA ALA A 195 -3.27 34.24 -1.35
C ALA A 195 -1.83 33.74 -1.15
N ASP A 196 -1.16 34.24 -0.11
CA ASP A 196 0.24 33.93 0.20
C ASP A 196 0.41 33.26 1.58
N SER A 197 -0.69 33.05 2.32
CA SER A 197 -0.65 32.58 3.72
C SER A 197 -1.46 31.31 3.92
N ILE A 198 -0.77 30.27 4.37
CA ILE A 198 -1.38 29.02 4.82
C ILE A 198 -0.86 28.58 6.18
N GLU A 199 -1.72 27.91 6.94
CA GLU A 199 -1.37 27.21 8.17
C GLU A 199 -1.47 25.69 7.92
N LEU A 200 -0.41 24.95 8.23
CA LEU A 200 -0.37 23.49 8.12
C LEU A 200 -0.30 22.85 9.50
N LYS A 201 -1.23 21.95 9.81
CA LYS A 201 -1.15 21.06 10.98
C LYS A 201 -1.04 19.61 10.53
N GLN A 202 -0.09 18.88 11.13
CA GLN A 202 0.03 17.43 11.00
C GLN A 202 -0.74 16.76 12.14
N LYS A 203 -1.54 15.74 11.84
CA LYS A 203 -2.26 14.92 12.81
C LYS A 203 -1.67 13.51 12.87
#